data_AF-A0A529NR68-F1
#
_entry.id   AF-A0A529NR68-F1
#
_cell.length_a   1.000
_cell.length_b   1.000
_cell.length_c   1.000
_cell.angle_alpha   90.00
_cell.angle_beta   90.00
_cell.angle_gamma   90.00
#
_symmetry.space_group_name_H-M   'P 1'
#
loop_
_entity.id
_entity.type
_entity.pdbx_description
1 polymer ?
#
loop_
_entity_poly.entity_id
_entity_poly.type
_entity_poly.pdbx_seq_one_letter_code
_entity_poly.pdbx_strand_id
1 'polypeptide(L)'
;MRLPKSDLVFAFSVVLMATTSGIALADDAKPFAGQTVSVLLPSPQDANMAADFEKATGIKLDMQTASWDDVSVKISTALLAGTAPADVTEFDWSWTGQFAAADWYTPLNDTVDAATLDDIKGSTIFNVNGKVLAIPYTNDFRVMLV
;
A
#
# COMPACT_ATOMS: atom_id res chain seq x y z
N MET A 1 -15.89 6.10 -8.73
CA MET A 1 -14.91 6.49 -9.77
C MET A 1 -13.53 6.18 -9.19
N ARG A 2 -12.63 5.52 -9.94
CA ARG A 2 -11.26 5.25 -9.45
C ARG A 2 -10.44 6.55 -9.46
N LEU A 3 -9.62 6.73 -8.43
CA LEU A 3 -8.73 7.89 -8.28
C LEU A 3 -7.74 7.97 -9.46
N PRO A 4 -7.53 9.14 -10.07
CA PRO A 4 -6.38 9.37 -10.95
C PRO A 4 -5.07 9.05 -10.23
N LYS A 5 -4.04 8.57 -10.94
CA LYS A 5 -2.75 8.18 -10.33
C LYS A 5 -2.10 9.30 -9.51
N SER A 6 -2.20 10.55 -9.95
CA SER A 6 -1.73 11.74 -9.19
C SER A 6 -2.44 11.90 -7.86
N ASP A 7 -3.74 11.62 -7.85
CA ASP A 7 -4.61 11.82 -6.70
C ASP A 7 -4.54 10.61 -5.75
N LEU A 8 -4.20 9.42 -6.27
CA LEU A 8 -3.90 8.23 -5.49
C LEU A 8 -2.62 8.41 -4.67
N VAL A 9 -1.56 8.96 -5.28
CA VAL A 9 -0.31 9.28 -4.58
C VAL A 9 -0.58 10.28 -3.46
N PHE A 10 -1.31 11.36 -3.76
CA PHE A 10 -1.64 12.38 -2.77
C PHE A 10 -2.57 11.86 -1.66
N ALA A 11 -3.57 11.03 -1.99
CA ALA A 11 -4.43 10.39 -1.01
C ALA A 11 -3.64 9.43 -0.10
N PHE A 12 -2.66 8.70 -0.63
CA PHE A 12 -1.80 7.82 0.15
C PHE A 12 -0.85 8.61 1.07
N SER A 13 -0.32 9.77 0.63
CA SER A 13 0.45 10.68 1.49
C SER A 13 -0.37 11.21 2.68
N VAL A 14 -1.61 11.62 2.43
CA VAL A 14 -2.52 12.14 3.46
C VAL A 14 -2.88 11.05 4.47
N VAL A 15 -3.07 9.81 4.02
CA VAL A 15 -3.36 8.66 4.87
C VAL A 15 -2.17 8.30 5.77
N LEU A 16 -0.95 8.31 5.24
CA LEU A 16 0.25 7.95 6.02
C LEU A 16 0.65 9.00 7.05
N MET A 17 0.38 10.29 6.78
CA MET A 17 0.53 11.35 7.78
C MET A 17 -0.46 11.20 8.96
N ALA A 18 -1.66 10.67 8.72
CA ALA A 18 -2.66 10.48 9.75
C ALA A 18 -2.34 9.32 10.72
N THR A 19 -1.47 8.37 10.35
CA THR A 19 -1.14 7.22 11.20
C THR A 19 0.06 7.44 12.13
N THR A 20 0.91 8.45 11.88
CA THR A 20 2.17 8.64 12.63
C THR A 20 2.19 9.90 13.49
N SER A 21 1.40 10.91 13.17
CA SER A 21 1.26 12.13 13.97
C SER A 21 -0.23 12.39 14.13
N GLY A 22 -0.73 12.47 15.36
CA GLY A 22 -2.14 12.76 15.68
C GLY A 22 -2.60 14.17 15.27
N ILE A 23 -2.31 14.57 14.04
CA ILE A 23 -2.83 15.77 13.39
C ILE A 23 -4.30 15.48 13.15
N ALA A 24 -5.14 16.15 13.93
CA ALA A 24 -6.55 16.29 13.62
C ALA A 24 -6.66 16.76 12.17
N LEU A 25 -7.13 15.87 11.28
CA LEU A 25 -7.66 16.28 10.00
C LEU A 25 -8.76 17.28 10.34
N ALA A 26 -8.56 18.55 9.95
CA ALA A 26 -9.57 19.57 10.15
C ALA A 26 -10.89 19.06 9.58
N ASP A 27 -11.92 19.09 10.43
CA ASP A 27 -13.31 18.79 10.10
C ASP A 27 -13.70 19.52 8.79
N ASP A 28 -14.53 18.87 8.00
CA ASP A 28 -15.34 19.39 6.88
C ASP A 28 -14.88 19.23 5.43
N ALA A 29 -13.70 18.72 5.11
CA ALA A 29 -13.43 18.28 3.73
C ALA A 29 -12.77 16.92 3.72
N LYS A 30 -13.56 15.85 3.69
CA LYS A 30 -13.13 14.53 3.20
C LYS A 30 -12.93 14.69 1.68
N PRO A 31 -11.75 15.10 1.18
CA PRO A 31 -11.60 15.62 -0.18
C PRO A 31 -11.78 14.50 -1.22
N PHE A 32 -11.68 13.26 -0.75
CA PHE A 32 -11.76 12.03 -1.54
C PHE A 32 -13.01 11.21 -1.20
N ALA A 33 -14.02 11.82 -0.56
CA ALA A 33 -15.28 11.14 -0.23
C ALA A 33 -15.95 10.57 -1.49
N GLY A 34 -16.34 9.29 -1.44
CA GLY A 34 -17.00 8.59 -2.55
C GLY A 34 -16.04 8.04 -3.63
N GLN A 35 -14.73 8.21 -3.44
CA GLN A 35 -13.74 7.54 -4.27
C GLN A 35 -13.51 6.10 -3.81
N THR A 36 -13.05 5.25 -4.73
CA THR A 36 -12.79 3.83 -4.44
C THR A 36 -11.35 3.50 -4.77
N VAL A 37 -10.67 2.86 -3.82
CA VAL A 37 -9.31 2.32 -3.96
C VAL A 37 -9.41 0.81 -3.91
N SER A 38 -8.92 0.15 -4.96
CA SER A 38 -8.81 -1.31 -5.00
C SER A 38 -7.53 -1.77 -4.31
N VAL A 39 -7.64 -2.80 -3.46
CA VAL A 39 -6.53 -3.33 -2.66
C VAL A 39 -6.44 -4.84 -2.86
N LEU A 40 -5.28 -5.36 -3.26
CA LEU A 40 -5.01 -6.79 -3.41
C LEU A 40 -4.09 -7.30 -2.29
N LEU A 41 -4.55 -8.30 -1.54
CA LEU A 41 -3.88 -8.82 -0.35
C LEU A 41 -3.81 -10.36 -0.37
N PRO A 42 -2.81 -10.98 0.28
CA PRO A 42 -2.65 -12.43 0.39
C PRO A 42 -3.56 -13.07 1.45
N SER A 43 -4.20 -12.25 2.30
CA SER A 43 -5.10 -12.72 3.35
C SER A 43 -6.15 -11.68 3.73
N PRO A 44 -7.32 -12.09 4.25
CA PRO A 44 -8.31 -11.17 4.80
C PRO A 44 -7.76 -10.38 5.99
N GLN A 45 -8.15 -9.11 6.07
CA GLN A 45 -7.83 -8.23 7.18
C GLN A 45 -8.97 -8.20 8.20
N ASP A 46 -8.83 -7.41 9.27
CA ASP A 46 -9.92 -7.18 10.22
C ASP A 46 -11.18 -6.69 9.51
N ALA A 47 -12.33 -7.23 9.91
CA ALA A 47 -13.61 -6.96 9.27
C ALA A 47 -14.02 -5.49 9.30
N ASN A 48 -13.54 -4.72 10.29
CA ASN A 48 -13.86 -3.31 10.43
C ASN A 48 -12.86 -2.39 9.73
N MET A 49 -11.69 -2.90 9.29
CA MET A 49 -10.62 -2.07 8.74
C MET A 49 -11.08 -1.18 7.57
N ALA A 50 -11.87 -1.73 6.65
CA ALA A 50 -12.41 -0.98 5.53
C ALA A 50 -13.44 0.09 5.96
N ALA A 51 -14.29 -0.24 6.94
CA ALA A 51 -15.31 0.66 7.45
C ALA A 51 -14.69 1.82 8.26
N ASP A 52 -13.69 1.52 9.09
CA ASP A 52 -12.95 2.52 9.86
C ASP A 52 -12.16 3.45 8.93
N PHE A 53 -11.57 2.90 7.86
CA PHE A 53 -10.90 3.69 6.84
C PHE A 53 -11.87 4.62 6.10
N GLU A 54 -13.03 4.13 5.67
CA GLU A 54 -14.06 4.96 5.02
C GLU A 54 -14.60 6.02 5.97
N LYS A 55 -14.79 5.69 7.25
CA LYS A 55 -15.23 6.66 8.25
C LYS A 55 -14.22 7.80 8.42
N ALA A 56 -12.92 7.48 8.48
CA ALA A 56 -11.85 8.45 8.65
C ALA A 56 -11.63 9.30 7.40
N THR A 57 -11.63 8.69 6.21
CA THR A 57 -11.16 9.34 4.96
C THR A 57 -12.27 9.67 3.95
N GLY A 58 -13.41 8.99 4.05
CA GLY A 58 -14.48 8.99 3.04
C GLY A 58 -14.21 8.09 1.82
N ILE A 59 -13.07 7.41 1.77
CA ILE A 59 -12.67 6.54 0.67
C ILE A 59 -13.17 5.12 0.92
N LYS A 60 -13.75 4.50 -0.10
CA LYS A 60 -14.16 3.09 -0.08
C LYS A 60 -13.00 2.20 -0.46
N LEU A 61 -12.73 1.17 0.35
CA LEU A 61 -11.78 0.12 0.00
C LEU A 61 -12.51 -1.04 -0.68
N ASP A 62 -12.09 -1.38 -1.89
CA ASP A 62 -12.47 -2.61 -2.58
C ASP A 62 -11.36 -3.64 -2.37
N MET A 63 -11.50 -4.43 -1.30
CA MET A 63 -10.49 -5.37 -0.86
C MET A 63 -10.66 -6.73 -1.51
N GLN A 64 -9.62 -7.19 -2.19
CA GLN A 64 -9.54 -8.49 -2.84
C GLN A 64 -8.47 -9.33 -2.17
N THR A 65 -8.83 -10.57 -1.85
CA THR A 65 -7.90 -11.53 -1.24
C THR A 65 -7.62 -12.68 -2.18
N ALA A 66 -6.36 -13.10 -2.28
CA ALA A 66 -5.95 -14.30 -3.00
C ALA A 66 -4.81 -14.99 -2.22
N SER A 67 -4.41 -16.22 -2.57
CA SER A 67 -3.23 -16.82 -1.94
C SER A 67 -1.95 -16.06 -2.30
N TRP A 68 -0.85 -16.24 -1.55
CA TRP A 68 0.44 -15.63 -1.89
C TRP A 68 0.91 -15.96 -3.33
N ASP A 69 0.74 -17.22 -3.74
CA ASP A 69 1.08 -17.67 -5.10
C ASP A 69 0.20 -16.95 -6.15
N ASP A 70 -1.10 -16.85 -5.89
CA ASP A 70 -2.04 -16.17 -6.79
C ASP A 70 -1.77 -14.66 -6.87
N VAL A 71 -1.41 -14.01 -5.75
CA VAL A 71 -1.06 -12.59 -5.72
C VAL A 71 0.15 -12.32 -6.60
N SER A 72 1.21 -13.12 -6.45
CA SER A 72 2.44 -13.00 -7.27
C SER A 72 2.13 -13.10 -8.76
N VAL A 73 1.33 -14.11 -9.14
CA VAL A 73 0.92 -14.35 -10.53
C VAL A 73 0.04 -13.21 -11.06
N LYS A 74 -0.94 -12.74 -10.29
CA LYS A 74 -1.83 -11.63 -10.68
C LYS A 74 -1.05 -10.33 -10.89
N ILE A 75 -0.16 -9.99 -9.95
CA ILE A 75 0.69 -8.79 -10.03
C ILE A 75 1.55 -8.87 -11.29
N SER A 76 2.32 -9.95 -11.44
CA SER A 76 3.23 -10.11 -12.57
C SER A 76 2.48 -10.10 -13.91
N THR A 77 1.36 -10.81 -14.03
CA THR A 77 0.59 -10.90 -15.28
C THR A 77 -0.01 -9.56 -15.66
N ALA A 78 -0.64 -8.85 -14.71
CA ALA A 78 -1.27 -7.58 -14.98
C ALA A 78 -0.24 -6.52 -15.40
N LEU A 79 0.87 -6.42 -14.66
CA LEU A 79 1.90 -5.41 -14.90
C LEU A 79 2.70 -5.69 -16.18
N LEU A 80 2.95 -6.96 -16.52
CA LEU A 80 3.50 -7.33 -17.84
C LEU A 80 2.56 -6.95 -18.99
N ALA A 81 1.24 -6.99 -18.76
CA ALA A 81 0.24 -6.53 -19.73
C ALA A 81 0.04 -5.00 -19.73
N GLY A 82 0.81 -4.25 -18.93
CA GLY A 82 0.69 -2.79 -18.83
C GLY A 82 -0.53 -2.30 -18.04
N THR A 83 -1.13 -3.17 -17.22
CA THR A 83 -2.32 -2.89 -16.41
C THR A 83 -2.02 -3.05 -14.91
N ALA A 84 -2.73 -2.31 -14.06
CA ALA A 84 -2.61 -2.48 -12.61
C ALA A 84 -3.68 -3.48 -12.11
N PRO A 85 -3.31 -4.53 -11.35
CA PRO A 85 -4.28 -5.48 -10.80
C PRO A 85 -5.17 -4.83 -9.74
N ALA A 86 -4.61 -3.86 -9.00
CA ALA A 86 -5.27 -3.04 -8.00
C ALA A 86 -4.49 -1.72 -7.86
N ASP A 87 -5.08 -0.73 -7.20
CA ASP A 87 -4.42 0.55 -6.92
C ASP A 87 -3.33 0.38 -5.85
N VAL A 88 -3.58 -0.52 -4.88
CA VAL A 88 -2.63 -0.90 -3.83
C VAL A 88 -2.52 -2.42 -3.82
N THR A 89 -1.30 -2.94 -3.73
CA THR A 89 -1.06 -4.40 -3.65
C THR A 89 -0.06 -4.67 -2.54
N GLU A 90 -0.27 -5.76 -1.81
CA GLU A 90 0.77 -6.33 -0.97
C GLU A 90 1.66 -7.27 -1.79
N PHE A 91 2.96 -7.20 -1.55
CA PHE A 91 3.94 -8.09 -2.15
C PHE A 91 5.04 -8.48 -1.15
N ASP A 92 5.62 -9.67 -1.34
CA ASP A 92 6.65 -10.19 -0.46
C ASP A 92 8.00 -9.49 -0.68
N TRP A 93 8.77 -9.31 0.39
CA TRP A 93 10.07 -8.66 0.35
C TRP A 93 11.04 -9.29 -0.68
N SER A 94 10.91 -10.59 -0.96
CA SER A 94 11.75 -11.29 -1.94
C SER A 94 11.51 -10.84 -3.39
N TRP A 95 10.37 -10.20 -3.69
CA TRP A 95 10.04 -9.74 -5.05
C TRP A 95 10.51 -8.31 -5.33
N THR A 96 10.90 -7.57 -4.29
CA THR A 96 11.30 -6.15 -4.37
C THR A 96 12.33 -5.89 -5.46
N GLY A 97 13.37 -6.72 -5.57
CA GLY A 97 14.43 -6.53 -6.55
C GLY A 97 13.93 -6.64 -8.00
N GLN A 98 13.05 -7.61 -8.27
CA GLN A 98 12.45 -7.79 -9.60
C GLN A 98 11.51 -6.62 -9.93
N PHE A 99 10.68 -6.21 -8.98
CA PHE A 99 9.68 -5.16 -9.18
C PHE A 99 10.34 -3.78 -9.33
N ALA A 100 11.47 -3.56 -8.65
CA ALA A 100 12.33 -2.39 -8.84
C ALA A 100 12.93 -2.35 -10.25
N ALA A 101 13.48 -3.46 -10.72
CA ALA A 101 14.09 -3.54 -12.04
C ALA A 101 13.07 -3.34 -13.18
N ALA A 102 11.81 -3.72 -12.95
CA ALA A 102 10.73 -3.56 -13.90
C ALA A 102 10.02 -2.19 -13.84
N ASP A 103 10.35 -1.35 -12.85
CA ASP A 103 9.74 -0.03 -12.60
C ASP A 103 8.20 -0.10 -12.49
N TRP A 104 7.71 -1.15 -11.85
CA TRP A 104 6.28 -1.43 -11.76
C TRP A 104 5.53 -0.64 -10.68
N TYR A 105 6.24 -0.15 -9.67
CA TYR A 105 5.67 0.58 -8.53
C TYR A 105 6.13 2.03 -8.54
N THR A 106 5.21 2.92 -8.15
CA THR A 106 5.55 4.33 -7.95
C THR A 106 6.40 4.45 -6.67
N PRO A 107 7.60 5.06 -6.73
CA PRO A 107 8.41 5.27 -5.52
C PRO A 107 7.67 6.12 -4.48
N LEU A 108 7.81 5.73 -3.22
CA LEU A 108 7.14 6.38 -2.09
C LEU A 108 7.97 7.51 -1.47
N ASN A 109 9.16 7.77 -1.98
CA ASN A 109 10.10 8.78 -1.48
C ASN A 109 9.50 10.20 -1.38
N ASP A 110 8.60 10.56 -2.29
CA ASP A 110 7.97 11.88 -2.31
C ASP A 110 6.67 11.94 -1.46
N THR A 111 6.19 10.77 -1.04
CA THR A 111 4.90 10.56 -0.37
C THR A 111 5.08 10.34 1.14
N VAL A 112 6.22 9.77 1.52
CA VAL A 112 6.56 9.39 2.90
C VAL A 112 7.83 10.12 3.30
N ASP A 113 7.78 10.90 4.39
CA ASP A 113 8.96 11.61 4.84
C ASP A 113 10.01 10.67 5.44
N ALA A 114 11.26 11.13 5.41
CA ALA A 114 12.41 10.34 5.85
C ALA A 114 12.35 9.96 7.34
N ALA A 115 11.72 10.78 8.19
CA ALA A 115 11.61 10.48 9.61
C ALA A 115 10.64 9.32 9.86
N THR A 116 9.50 9.29 9.15
CA THR A 116 8.60 8.13 9.15
C THR A 116 9.27 6.87 8.62
N LEU A 117 10.04 6.97 7.52
CA LEU A 117 10.76 5.81 6.99
C LEU A 117 11.80 5.26 7.96
N ASP A 118 12.49 6.11 8.72
CA ASP A 118 13.49 5.70 9.73
C ASP A 118 12.85 5.09 10.98
N ASP A 119 11.65 5.56 11.35
CA ASP A 119 10.90 5.00 12.47
C ASP A 119 10.41 3.57 12.17
N ILE A 120 9.98 3.31 10.94
CA ILE A 120 9.49 2.01 10.49
C ILE A 120 10.63 0.99 10.38
N LYS A 121 10.65 0.06 11.32
CA LYS A 121 11.67 -1.00 11.37
C LYS A 121 11.54 -1.93 10.16
N GLY A 122 12.66 -2.14 9.47
CA GLY A 122 12.72 -2.96 8.26
C GLY A 122 12.33 -2.22 6.96
N SER A 123 12.08 -0.92 6.99
CA SER A 123 11.77 -0.12 5.78
C SER A 123 12.84 -0.25 4.67
N THR A 124 14.09 -0.51 5.05
CA THR A 124 15.22 -0.70 4.12
C THR A 124 15.07 -1.92 3.20
N ILE A 125 14.29 -2.94 3.57
CA ILE A 125 14.13 -4.16 2.74
C ILE A 125 13.40 -3.88 1.43
N PHE A 126 12.61 -2.80 1.39
CA PHE A 126 11.89 -2.32 0.20
C PHE A 126 12.61 -1.17 -0.52
N ASN A 127 13.83 -0.84 -0.11
CA ASN A 127 14.66 0.17 -0.76
C ASN A 127 15.61 -0.48 -1.77
N VAL A 128 15.47 -0.12 -3.04
CA VAL A 128 16.40 -0.53 -4.10
C VAL A 128 16.92 0.71 -4.81
N ASN A 129 18.23 0.91 -4.78
CA ASN A 129 18.91 2.05 -5.41
C ASN A 129 18.35 3.43 -4.98
N GLY A 130 17.94 3.55 -3.70
CA GLY A 130 17.37 4.78 -3.16
C GLY A 130 15.87 4.97 -3.41
N LYS A 131 15.23 4.09 -4.20
CA LYS A 131 13.78 4.09 -4.40
C LYS A 131 13.11 3.19 -3.34
N VAL A 132 12.21 3.76 -2.55
CA VAL A 132 11.38 3.01 -1.60
C VAL A 132 10.12 2.57 -2.31
N LEU A 133 9.93 1.26 -2.48
CA LEU A 133 8.82 0.72 -3.30
C LEU A 133 7.60 0.32 -2.48
N ALA A 134 7.77 0.04 -1.19
CA ALA A 134 6.70 -0.34 -0.28
C ALA A 134 7.05 0.01 1.16
N ILE A 135 6.03 -0.05 2.03
CA ILE A 135 6.15 0.17 3.46
C ILE A 135 5.79 -1.13 4.17
N PRO A 136 6.67 -1.69 5.02
CA PRO A 136 6.34 -2.88 5.79
C PRO A 136 5.26 -2.54 6.81
N TYR A 137 4.20 -3.35 6.86
CA TYR A 137 3.14 -3.25 7.86
C TYR A 137 3.04 -4.52 8.72
N THR A 138 3.48 -5.66 8.19
CA THR A 138 3.62 -6.95 8.88
C THR A 138 5.00 -7.53 8.61
N ASN A 139 5.54 -8.27 9.58
CA ASN A 139 6.73 -9.08 9.40
C ASN A 139 6.44 -10.46 9.99
N ASP A 140 6.52 -11.50 9.15
CA ASP A 140 6.43 -12.88 9.59
C ASP A 140 7.82 -13.53 9.64
N PHE A 141 7.99 -14.46 10.57
CA PHE A 141 9.17 -15.30 10.64
C PHE A 141 8.72 -16.74 10.85
N ARG A 142 9.36 -17.67 10.14
CA ARG A 142 9.05 -19.09 10.24
C ARG A 142 9.77 -19.68 11.43
N VAL A 143 9.02 -20.24 12.36
CA VAL A 143 9.54 -21.05 13.47
C VAL A 143 9.17 -22.51 13.28
N MET A 144 10.12 -23.40 13.56
CA MET A 144 9.83 -24.82 13.65
C MET A 144 9.22 -25.07 15.03
N LEU A 145 7.96 -25.50 15.06
CA LEU A 145 7.36 -26.04 16.27
C LEU A 145 7.85 -27.49 16.39
N VAL A 146 8.63 -27.76 17.43
CA VAL A 146 9.07 -29.12 17.82
C VAL A 146 8.13 -29.71 18.84
#